data_AF-K1TLD9-F1
#
_entry.id   AF-K1TLD9-F1
#
_cell.length_a   1.000
_cell.length_b   1.000
_cell.length_c   1.000
_cell.angle_alpha   90.00
_cell.angle_beta   90.00
_cell.angle_gamma   90.00
#
_symmetry.space_group_name_H-M   'P 1'
#
loop_
_entity.id
_entity.type
_entity.pdbx_description
1 polymer ?
#
loop_
_entity_poly.entity_id
_entity_poly.type
_entity_poly.pdbx_seq_one_letter_code
_entity_poly.pdbx_strand_id
1 'polypeptide(L)'
;MEMKPYRDLKLFAAGGCCGTTPDFIKLLNGVFADCKPGRPAHAMPSVLCSPMDFVTVDGITVVGERINPTGKKRFQQALREGDMNYI
;
A
#
# COMPACT_ATOMS: atom_id res chain seq x y z
N MET A 1 -13.91 25.20 7.01
CA MET A 1 -14.42 24.00 7.73
C MET A 1 -13.96 22.74 6.99
N GLU A 2 -12.67 22.69 6.67
CA GLU A 2 -12.09 21.82 5.63
C GLU A 2 -12.12 20.33 5.98
N MET A 3 -12.27 20.01 7.27
CA MET A 3 -12.28 18.61 7.74
C MET A 3 -13.68 17.97 7.72
N LYS A 4 -14.76 18.73 7.52
CA LYS A 4 -16.13 18.20 7.48
C LYS A 4 -16.37 17.13 6.40
N PRO A 5 -15.85 17.26 5.16
CA PRO A 5 -16.05 16.24 4.12
C PRO A 5 -15.50 14.86 4.49
N TYR A 6 -14.51 14.78 5.38
CA TYR A 6 -13.92 13.49 5.80
C TYR A 6 -14.82 12.71 6.76
N ARG A 7 -15.91 13.31 7.28
CA ARG A 7 -16.89 12.61 8.14
C ARG A 7 -17.57 11.45 7.40
N ASP A 8 -17.78 11.58 6.09
CA ASP A 8 -18.47 10.58 5.27
C ASP A 8 -17.60 9.34 5.00
N LEU A 9 -16.29 9.43 5.25
CA LEU A 9 -15.34 8.33 5.05
C LEU A 9 -15.37 7.28 6.18
N LYS A 10 -16.14 7.52 7.25
CA LYS A 10 -16.27 6.64 8.43
C LYS A 10 -14.91 6.28 9.05
N LEU A 11 -14.00 7.26 9.14
CA LEU A 11 -12.65 7.07 9.66
C LEU A 11 -12.63 6.34 11.01
N PHE A 12 -11.69 5.42 11.19
CA PHE A 12 -11.45 4.77 12.48
C PHE A 12 -10.69 5.69 13.44
N ALA A 13 -9.75 6.47 12.91
CA ALA A 13 -8.97 7.44 13.65
C ALA A 13 -8.69 8.67 12.77
N ALA A 14 -8.59 9.83 13.40
CA ALA A 14 -8.14 11.07 12.79
C ALA A 14 -7.11 11.72 13.73
N GLY A 15 -6.11 12.37 13.15
CA GLY A 15 -5.03 12.99 13.90
C GLY A 15 -4.31 14.02 13.03
N GLY A 16 -3.05 14.27 13.35
CA GLY A 16 -2.23 15.20 12.59
C GLY A 16 -0.79 14.76 12.47
N CYS A 17 -0.07 15.40 11.55
CA CYS A 17 1.35 15.18 11.30
C CYS A 17 2.15 16.40 11.80
N CYS A 18 3.26 16.72 11.14
CA CYS A 18 4.12 17.86 11.46
C CYS A 18 3.33 19.19 11.48
N GLY A 19 3.53 19.98 12.53
CA GLY A 19 2.88 21.28 12.71
C GLY A 19 1.51 21.25 13.40
N THR A 20 0.99 20.07 13.75
CA THR A 20 -0.27 19.94 14.49
C THR A 20 -0.10 20.34 15.95
N THR A 21 -1.03 21.13 16.49
CA THR A 21 -1.04 21.53 17.90
C THR A 21 -2.13 20.81 18.70
N PRO A 22 -2.03 20.74 20.04
CA PRO A 22 -3.10 20.24 20.88
C PRO A 22 -4.44 20.96 20.66
N ASP A 23 -4.40 22.26 20.36
CA ASP A 23 -5.62 23.03 20.10
C ASP A 23 -6.30 22.63 18.79
N PHE A 24 -5.51 22.28 17.76
CA PHE A 24 -6.06 21.69 16.54
C PHE A 24 -6.75 20.35 16.83
N ILE A 25 -6.15 19.48 17.64
CA ILE A 25 -6.74 18.18 18.00
C ILE A 25 -8.04 18.35 18.79
N LYS A 26 -8.15 19.34 19.69
CA LYS A 26 -9.41 19.65 20.40
C LYS A 26 -10.52 20.04 19.42
N LEU A 27 -10.21 20.90 18.45
CA LEU A 27 -11.16 21.29 17.41
C LEU A 27 -11.52 20.11 16.51
N LEU A 28 -10.53 19.28 16.13
CA LEU A 28 -10.72 18.07 15.34
C LEU A 28 -11.68 17.10 16.05
N ASN A 29 -11.51 16.88 17.36
CA ASN A 29 -12.42 16.05 18.15
C ASN A 29 -13.86 16.59 18.08
N GLY A 30 -14.07 17.90 18.27
CA GLY A 30 -15.39 18.52 18.10
C GLY A 30 -15.97 18.36 16.69
N VAL A 31 -15.11 18.35 15.65
CA VAL A 31 -15.53 18.08 14.28
C VAL A 31 -15.89 16.60 14.07
N PHE A 32 -15.41 15.63 14.84
CA PHE A 32 -15.74 14.21 14.62
C PHE A 32 -16.57 13.56 15.73
N ALA A 33 -17.01 14.32 16.74
CA ALA A 33 -17.69 13.81 17.94
C ALA A 33 -18.89 12.88 17.64
N ASP A 34 -19.70 13.21 16.63
CA ASP A 34 -20.90 12.43 16.28
C ASP A 34 -20.65 11.38 15.17
N CYS A 35 -19.39 11.20 14.75
CA CYS A 35 -19.05 10.25 13.70
C CYS A 35 -18.94 8.84 14.27
N LYS A 36 -19.68 7.89 13.69
CA LYS A 36 -19.50 6.48 14.00
C LYS A 36 -18.28 5.94 13.25
N PRO A 37 -17.24 5.43 13.94
CA PRO A 37 -16.08 4.84 13.28
C PRO A 37 -16.52 3.56 12.55
N GLY A 38 -15.91 3.28 11.40
CA GLY A 38 -16.14 2.00 10.74
C GLY A 38 -15.51 1.91 9.37
N ARG A 39 -14.86 0.79 9.07
CA ARG A 39 -14.35 0.54 7.72
C ARG A 39 -15.53 0.25 6.79
N PRO A 40 -15.75 0.99 5.69
CA PRO A 40 -16.73 0.59 4.70
C PRO A 40 -16.36 -0.80 4.15
N ALA A 41 -17.37 -1.58 3.75
CA ALA A 41 -17.12 -2.82 3.04
C ALA A 41 -16.26 -2.51 1.81
N HIS A 42 -15.10 -3.16 1.72
CA HIS A 42 -14.18 -2.99 0.60
C HIS A 42 -14.10 -4.31 -0.14
N ALA A 43 -14.20 -4.26 -1.47
CA ALA A 43 -13.94 -5.42 -2.29
C ALA A 43 -12.46 -5.83 -2.10
N MET A 44 -12.21 -7.14 -2.07
CA MET A 44 -10.86 -7.69 -2.02
C MET A 44 -10.54 -8.33 -3.38
N PRO A 45 -10.18 -7.53 -4.41
CA PRO A 45 -9.74 -8.09 -5.67
C PRO A 45 -8.39 -8.81 -5.49
N SER A 46 -8.14 -9.81 -6.34
CA SER A 46 -6.82 -10.46 -6.43
C SER A 46 -5.83 -9.48 -7.06
N VAL A 47 -4.90 -8.96 -6.28
CA VAL A 47 -3.90 -7.96 -6.71
C VAL A 47 -2.52 -8.36 -6.20
N LEU A 48 -1.50 -8.20 -7.04
CA LEU A 48 -0.09 -8.26 -6.69
C LEU A 48 0.51 -6.86 -6.79
N CYS A 49 1.46 -6.51 -5.93
CA CYS A 49 2.04 -5.17 -5.92
C CYS A 49 3.56 -5.16 -5.70
N SER A 50 4.18 -4.09 -6.20
CA SER A 50 5.55 -3.66 -5.93
C SER A 50 5.51 -2.27 -5.25
N PRO A 51 6.64 -1.70 -4.84
CA PRO A 51 6.67 -0.34 -4.28
C PRO A 51 6.16 0.76 -5.23
N MET A 52 6.25 0.54 -6.54
CA MET A 52 5.96 1.56 -7.55
C MET A 52 4.72 1.28 -8.39
N ASP A 53 4.22 0.05 -8.40
CA ASP A 53 3.15 -0.38 -9.30
C ASP A 53 2.38 -1.61 -8.77
N PHE A 54 1.18 -1.87 -9.30
CA PHE A 54 0.36 -3.03 -8.97
C PHE A 54 -0.31 -3.65 -10.21
N VAL A 55 -0.61 -4.94 -10.13
CA VAL A 55 -1.29 -5.69 -11.19
C VAL A 55 -2.49 -6.42 -10.59
N THR A 56 -3.65 -6.25 -11.23
CA THR A 56 -4.86 -7.03 -10.92
C THR A 56 -4.76 -8.39 -11.60
N VAL A 57 -5.05 -9.46 -10.86
CA VAL A 57 -4.99 -10.85 -11.32
C VAL A 57 -6.42 -11.38 -11.44
N ASP A 58 -7.09 -10.96 -12.50
CA ASP A 58 -8.49 -11.32 -12.82
C ASP A 58 -8.61 -12.10 -14.15
N GLY A 59 -7.48 -12.58 -14.67
CA GLY A 59 -7.39 -13.35 -15.90
C GLY A 59 -5.98 -13.89 -16.17
N ILE A 60 -5.68 -14.15 -17.45
CA ILE A 60 -4.34 -14.59 -17.85
C ILE A 60 -3.35 -13.46 -17.59
N THR A 61 -2.43 -13.71 -16.65
CA THR A 61 -1.39 -12.74 -16.25
C THR A 61 -0.03 -13.33 -16.60
N VAL A 62 0.73 -12.63 -17.43
CA VAL A 62 2.07 -13.09 -17.85
C VAL A 62 3.04 -12.94 -16.68
N VAL A 63 3.66 -14.05 -16.27
CA VAL A 63 4.70 -14.09 -15.24
C VAL A 63 6.04 -14.37 -15.90
N GLY A 64 7.01 -13.47 -15.73
CA GLY A 64 8.34 -13.62 -16.32
C GLY A 64 9.12 -14.80 -15.71
N GLU A 65 9.60 -15.72 -16.54
CA GLU A 65 10.33 -16.92 -16.09
C GLU A 65 11.86 -16.79 -16.10
N ARG A 66 12.39 -15.75 -16.76
CA ARG A 66 13.81 -15.70 -17.14
C ARG A 66 14.78 -15.74 -15.95
N ILE A 67 14.40 -15.15 -14.82
CA ILE A 67 15.16 -15.15 -13.56
C ILE A 67 15.00 -16.52 -12.89
N ASN A 68 15.58 -17.55 -13.51
CA ASN A 68 15.54 -18.93 -13.07
C ASN A 68 16.90 -19.59 -13.33
N PRO A 69 17.65 -20.01 -12.29
CA PRO A 69 18.95 -20.65 -12.44
C PRO A 69 18.90 -22.05 -13.05
N THR A 70 17.74 -22.70 -13.08
CA THR A 70 17.62 -24.10 -13.52
C THR A 70 18.05 -24.25 -14.98
N GLY A 71 19.01 -25.15 -15.24
CA GLY A 71 19.55 -25.37 -16.60
C GLY A 71 20.50 -24.30 -17.13
N LYS A 72 20.72 -23.18 -16.42
CA LYS A 72 21.57 -22.06 -16.85
C LYS A 72 22.86 -22.01 -16.05
N LYS A 73 23.90 -22.73 -16.50
CA LYS A 73 25.21 -22.84 -15.80
C LYS A 73 25.81 -21.48 -15.41
N ARG A 74 25.80 -20.51 -16.33
CA ARG A 74 26.36 -19.17 -16.06
C ARG A 74 25.52 -18.36 -15.07
N PHE A 75 24.18 -18.49 -15.13
CA PHE A 75 23.28 -17.83 -14.18
C PHE A 75 23.44 -18.40 -12.76
N GLN A 76 23.61 -19.73 -12.64
CA GLN A 76 23.94 -20.37 -11.36
C GLN A 76 25.27 -19.88 -10.79
N GLN A 77 26.29 -19.74 -11.64
CA GLN A 77 27.59 -19.24 -11.22
C GLN A 77 27.50 -17.78 -10.75
N ALA A 78 26.87 -16.90 -11.55
CA ALA A 78 26.68 -15.50 -11.19
C ALA A 78 25.96 -15.32 -9.85
N LEU A 79 24.92 -16.13 -9.57
CA LEU A 79 24.25 -16.13 -8.27
C LEU A 79 25.16 -16.57 -7.11
N ARG A 80 26.03 -17.55 -7.32
CA ARG A 80 26.99 -18.00 -6.28
C ARG A 80 28.09 -16.97 -6.03
N GLU A 81 28.49 -16.23 -7.06
CA GLU A 81 29.54 -15.21 -7.02
C GLU A 81 28.99 -13.83 -6.61
N GLY A 82 27.67 -13.66 -6.55
CA GLY A 82 27.03 -12.38 -6.23
C GLY A 82 27.14 -11.35 -7.35
N ASP A 83 27.32 -11.78 -8.61
CA ASP A 83 27.36 -10.89 -9.77
C ASP A 83 25.95 -10.40 -10.14
N MET A 84 25.46 -9.44 -9.38
CA MET A 84 24.13 -8.84 -9.53
C MET A 84 23.99 -7.98 -10.80
N ASN A 85 25.09 -7.64 -11.49
CA ASN A 85 25.02 -6.92 -12.76
C ASN A 85 24.70 -7.86 -13.93
N TYR A 86 25.08 -9.14 -13.80
CA TYR A 86 24.75 -10.16 -14.79
C TYR A 86 23.35 -10.76 -14.61
N ILE A 87 22.86 -10.82 -13.36
CA ILE A 87 21.54 -11.34 -12.98
C ILE A 87 20.45 -10.34 -13.32
#